data_AF-A0A6C0LUB3-F1
#
_entry.id   AF-A0A6C0LUB3-F1
#
_cell.length_a   1.000
_cell.length_b   1.000
_cell.length_c   1.000
_cell.angle_alpha   90.00
_cell.angle_beta   90.00
_cell.angle_gamma   90.00
#
_symmetry.space_group_name_H-M   'P 1'
#
loop_
_entity.id
_entity.type
_entity.pdbx_description
1 polymer ?
#
loop_
_entity_poly.entity_id
_entity_poly.type
_entity_poly.pdbx_seq_one_letter_code
_entity_poly.pdbx_strand_id
1 'polypeptide(L)'
;MGYSWMSYASAAKHIPEAKRLRVSTVARSSGGFMGNYKRAGSSSKMNKRPLGRNTVGGKTWGQKREAFIKRHLAQYKKNKTERRWYALVMWAYKPGTKPSGKNKKSKRKTTRRSMTKNRPRSTRR
;
A
#
# COMPACT_ATOMS: atom_id res chain seq x y z
N MET A 1 12.21 -13.68 -10.29
CA MET A 1 11.01 -13.34 -11.10
C MET A 1 10.39 -12.05 -10.58
N GLY A 2 10.32 -10.99 -11.39
CA GLY A 2 9.72 -9.70 -11.02
C GLY A 2 8.19 -9.69 -11.18
N TYR A 3 7.51 -8.76 -10.50
CA TYR A 3 6.04 -8.62 -10.61
C TYR A 3 5.65 -7.80 -11.85
N SER A 4 4.81 -8.37 -12.71
CA SER A 4 4.31 -7.71 -13.94
C SER A 4 3.71 -6.32 -13.66
N TRP A 5 3.99 -5.38 -14.55
CA TRP A 5 3.56 -3.99 -14.45
C TRP A 5 2.22 -3.77 -15.16
N MET A 6 1.28 -3.18 -14.44
CA MET A 6 0.07 -2.62 -15.03
C MET A 6 0.37 -1.21 -15.59
N SER A 7 -0.26 -0.83 -16.70
CA SER A 7 -0.16 0.53 -17.21
C SER A 7 -0.69 1.55 -16.19
N TYR A 8 -0.15 2.77 -16.24
CA TYR A 8 -0.64 3.86 -15.39
C TYR A 8 -2.12 4.12 -15.62
N ALA A 9 -2.57 4.15 -16.88
CA ALA A 9 -3.96 4.43 -17.23
C ALA A 9 -4.92 3.38 -16.62
N SER A 10 -4.58 2.09 -16.69
CA SER A 10 -5.38 1.03 -16.08
C SER A 10 -5.42 1.14 -14.55
N ALA A 11 -4.30 1.47 -13.90
CA ALA A 11 -4.27 1.65 -12.46
C ALA A 11 -5.03 2.93 -12.02
N ALA A 12 -4.91 4.02 -12.77
CA ALA A 12 -5.50 5.31 -12.45
C ALA A 12 -7.04 5.29 -12.41
N LYS A 13 -7.67 4.46 -13.25
CA LYS A 13 -9.13 4.23 -13.25
C LYS A 13 -9.68 3.80 -11.89
N HIS A 14 -8.85 3.21 -11.04
CA HIS A 14 -9.24 2.67 -9.74
C HIS A 14 -8.95 3.61 -8.55
N ILE A 15 -8.42 4.81 -8.80
CA ILE A 15 -8.11 5.79 -7.74
C ILE A 15 -9.37 6.18 -6.93
N PRO A 16 -10.56 6.42 -7.54
CA PRO A 16 -11.77 6.75 -6.79
C PRO A 16 -12.17 5.65 -5.80
N GLU A 17 -12.22 4.38 -6.23
CA GLU A 17 -12.56 3.27 -5.35
C GLU A 17 -11.49 3.01 -4.29
N ALA A 18 -10.21 3.16 -4.66
CA ALA A 18 -9.11 3.07 -3.70
C ALA A 18 -9.22 4.16 -2.61
N LYS A 19 -9.64 5.38 -2.98
CA LYS A 19 -9.94 6.47 -2.03
C LYS A 19 -11.12 6.09 -1.14
N ARG A 20 -12.23 5.60 -1.71
CA ARG A 20 -13.43 5.13 -0.98
C ARG A 20 -13.08 4.06 0.06
N LEU A 21 -12.24 3.10 -0.31
CA LEU A 21 -11.79 2.00 0.56
C LEU A 21 -10.63 2.38 1.50
N ARG A 22 -10.25 3.66 1.56
CA ARG A 22 -9.20 4.20 2.42
C ARG A 22 -7.84 3.50 2.22
N VAL A 23 -7.49 3.22 0.96
CA VAL A 23 -6.12 2.80 0.59
C VAL A 23 -5.15 3.94 0.91
N SER A 24 -3.93 3.59 1.32
CA SER A 24 -2.90 4.53 1.76
C SER A 24 -2.64 5.64 0.74
N THR A 25 -2.50 6.86 1.23
CA THR A 25 -2.13 8.03 0.42
C THR A 25 -0.81 7.84 -0.29
N VAL A 26 0.16 7.15 0.32
CA VAL A 26 1.46 6.81 -0.30
C VAL A 26 1.29 6.02 -1.60
N ALA A 27 0.22 5.23 -1.73
CA ALA A 27 -0.05 4.49 -2.96
C ALA A 27 -0.78 5.37 -4.00
N ARG A 28 -1.88 6.04 -3.58
CA ARG A 28 -2.84 6.67 -4.50
C ARG A 28 -2.64 8.17 -4.79
N SER A 29 -1.84 8.89 -3.99
CA SER A 29 -1.75 10.35 -4.10
C SER A 29 -0.80 10.80 -5.22
N SER A 30 -0.90 12.10 -5.56
CA SER A 30 -0.01 12.78 -6.50
C SER A 30 1.45 12.87 -6.02
N GLY A 31 1.68 12.90 -4.70
CA GLY A 31 3.02 12.80 -4.11
C GLY A 31 3.50 11.36 -3.89
N GLY A 32 2.58 10.40 -3.98
CA GLY A 32 2.84 8.98 -3.74
C GLY A 32 3.31 8.22 -4.98
N PHE A 33 3.15 6.90 -4.96
CA PHE A 33 3.54 6.01 -6.04
C PHE A 33 2.83 6.38 -7.34
N MET A 34 1.50 6.50 -7.35
CA MET A 34 0.74 6.77 -8.58
C MET A 34 1.14 8.09 -9.24
N GLY A 35 1.36 9.15 -8.46
CA GLY A 35 1.84 10.41 -9.02
C GLY A 35 3.26 10.35 -9.56
N ASN A 36 4.17 9.65 -8.87
CA ASN A 36 5.52 9.39 -9.38
C ASN A 36 5.49 8.51 -10.64
N TYR A 37 4.58 7.54 -10.71
CA TYR A 37 4.42 6.68 -11.88
C TYR A 37 3.92 7.48 -13.08
N LYS A 38 2.94 8.38 -12.87
CA LYS A 38 2.49 9.33 -13.90
C LYS A 38 3.67 10.16 -14.45
N ARG A 39 4.46 10.75 -13.56
CA ARG A 39 5.62 11.59 -13.92
C ARG A 39 6.75 10.80 -14.60
N ALA A 40 6.94 9.53 -14.21
CA ALA A 40 7.94 8.67 -14.83
C ALA A 40 7.56 8.28 -16.27
N GLY A 41 6.26 8.21 -16.59
CA GLY A 41 5.74 7.91 -17.92
C GLY A 41 5.89 6.45 -18.38
N SER A 42 6.76 5.66 -17.75
CA SER A 42 6.94 4.23 -18.07
C SER A 42 7.34 3.41 -16.84
N SER A 43 7.08 2.11 -16.87
CA SER A 43 7.47 1.15 -15.83
C SER A 43 8.98 1.08 -15.64
N SER A 44 9.75 1.09 -16.74
CA SER A 44 11.22 1.08 -16.71
C SER A 44 11.78 2.30 -15.98
N LYS A 45 11.31 3.51 -16.32
CA LYS A 45 11.72 4.75 -15.62
C LYS A 45 11.28 4.74 -14.16
N MET A 46 10.07 4.25 -13.87
CA MET A 46 9.57 4.15 -12.49
C MET A 46 10.39 3.17 -11.64
N ASN A 47 10.87 2.07 -12.24
CA ASN A 47 11.67 1.08 -11.54
C ASN A 47 13.00 1.66 -11.01
N LYS A 48 13.60 2.58 -11.77
CA LYS A 48 14.87 3.24 -11.44
C LYS A 48 14.69 4.56 -10.69
N ARG A 49 13.44 5.04 -10.52
CA ARG A 49 13.16 6.35 -9.93
C ARG A 49 13.48 6.35 -8.43
N PRO A 50 14.30 7.29 -7.91
CA PRO A 50 14.62 7.36 -6.48
C PRO A 50 13.40 7.78 -5.66
N LEU A 51 13.34 7.34 -4.40
CA LEU A 51 12.24 7.67 -3.49
C LEU A 51 12.25 9.13 -3.00
N GLY A 52 13.40 9.81 -3.10
CA GLY A 52 13.62 11.19 -2.64
C GLY A 52 14.99 11.36 -2.01
N ARG A 53 15.48 12.61 -1.91
CA ARG A 53 16.82 12.95 -1.40
C ARG A 53 17.08 12.50 0.04
N ASN A 54 16.04 12.38 0.87
CA ASN A 54 16.17 12.02 2.29
C ASN A 54 16.08 10.50 2.55
N THR A 55 16.07 9.67 1.51
CA THR A 55 15.97 8.22 1.66
C THR A 55 17.36 7.63 1.81
N VAL A 56 17.79 7.41 3.05
CA VAL A 56 19.08 6.77 3.37
C VAL A 56 19.15 5.39 2.70
N GLY A 57 20.18 5.17 1.89
CA GLY A 57 20.41 3.90 1.18
C GLY A 57 19.83 3.79 -0.24
N GLY A 58 19.52 4.90 -0.92
CA GLY A 58 19.36 4.91 -2.39
C GLY A 58 18.18 4.13 -2.96
N LYS A 59 17.15 3.83 -2.15
CA LYS A 59 16.04 2.97 -2.58
C LYS A 59 15.22 3.60 -3.70
N THR A 60 14.86 2.78 -4.69
CA THR A 60 13.98 3.18 -5.78
C THR A 60 12.52 2.88 -5.50
N TRP A 61 11.62 3.56 -6.21
CA TRP A 61 10.20 3.25 -6.20
C TRP A 61 9.91 1.84 -6.70
N GLY A 62 10.73 1.31 -7.62
CA GLY A 62 10.70 -0.08 -8.06
C GLY A 62 10.94 -1.08 -6.93
N GLN A 63 12.02 -0.90 -6.17
CA GLN A 63 12.33 -1.76 -5.02
C GLN A 63 11.24 -1.69 -3.95
N LYS A 64 10.74 -0.48 -3.65
CA LYS A 64 9.63 -0.31 -2.69
C LYS A 64 8.35 -0.98 -3.18
N ARG A 65 8.08 -0.92 -4.49
CA ARG A 65 6.95 -1.61 -5.12
C ARG A 65 7.06 -3.11 -4.95
N GLU A 66 8.21 -3.69 -5.26
CA GLU A 66 8.40 -5.15 -5.15
C GLU A 66 8.23 -5.64 -3.71
N ALA A 67 8.85 -4.94 -2.75
CA ALA A 67 8.69 -5.26 -1.34
C ALA A 67 7.22 -5.13 -0.88
N PHE A 68 6.50 -4.11 -1.37
CA PHE A 68 5.09 -3.93 -1.08
C PHE A 68 4.25 -5.09 -1.65
N ILE A 69 4.43 -5.41 -2.94
CA ILE A 69 3.67 -6.47 -3.61
C ILE A 69 3.96 -7.82 -2.97
N LYS A 70 5.23 -8.16 -2.69
CA LYS A 70 5.59 -9.42 -2.03
C LYS A 70 4.81 -9.66 -0.75
N ARG A 71 4.78 -8.64 0.13
CA ARG A 71 4.07 -8.72 1.41
C ARG A 71 2.55 -8.75 1.24
N HIS A 72 1.99 -7.87 0.41
CA HIS A 72 0.54 -7.73 0.29
C HIS A 72 -0.09 -8.82 -0.56
N LEU A 73 0.63 -9.38 -1.52
CA LEU A 73 0.18 -10.51 -2.33
C LEU A 73 0.07 -11.78 -1.48
N ALA A 74 1.05 -12.06 -0.62
CA ALA A 74 0.97 -13.18 0.33
C ALA A 74 -0.27 -13.06 1.24
N GLN A 75 -0.55 -11.85 1.75
CA GLN A 75 -1.77 -11.61 2.53
C GLN A 75 -3.05 -11.70 1.70
N TYR A 76 -3.00 -11.29 0.42
CA TYR A 76 -4.15 -11.34 -0.48
C TYR A 76 -4.52 -12.78 -0.82
N LYS A 77 -3.53 -13.65 -1.05
CA LYS A 77 -3.73 -15.09 -1.25
C LYS A 77 -4.43 -15.74 -0.05
N LYS A 78 -4.05 -15.35 1.17
CA LYS A 78 -4.68 -15.86 2.41
C LYS A 78 -6.10 -15.33 2.63
N ASN A 79 -6.32 -14.04 2.39
CA ASN A 79 -7.62 -13.40 2.55
C ASN A 79 -7.83 -12.31 1.50
N LYS A 80 -8.68 -12.62 0.51
CA LYS A 80 -8.98 -11.74 -0.61
C LYS A 80 -9.96 -10.66 -0.18
N THR A 81 -9.46 -9.46 0.07
CA THR A 81 -10.30 -8.28 0.37
C THR A 81 -10.20 -7.25 -0.74
N GLU A 82 -11.30 -6.55 -1.01
CA GLU A 82 -11.33 -5.50 -2.05
C GLU A 82 -10.27 -4.43 -1.77
N ARG A 83 -10.18 -3.94 -0.53
CA ARG A 83 -9.18 -2.92 -0.16
C ARG A 83 -7.76 -3.37 -0.50
N ARG A 84 -7.42 -4.64 -0.26
CA ARG A 84 -6.09 -5.18 -0.55
C ARG A 84 -5.87 -5.36 -2.05
N TRP A 85 -6.90 -5.76 -2.79
CA TRP A 85 -6.88 -5.80 -4.25
C TRP A 85 -6.57 -4.41 -4.82
N TYR A 86 -7.32 -3.38 -4.39
CA TYR A 86 -7.08 -2.00 -4.80
C TYR A 86 -5.71 -1.48 -4.36
N ALA A 87 -5.22 -1.86 -3.18
CA ALA A 87 -3.88 -1.48 -2.75
C ALA A 87 -2.79 -2.03 -3.69
N LEU A 88 -2.91 -3.28 -4.13
CA LEU A 88 -1.99 -3.88 -5.11
C LEU A 88 -2.11 -3.20 -6.49
N VAL A 89 -3.32 -2.87 -6.93
CA VAL A 89 -3.57 -2.11 -8.17
C VAL A 89 -2.96 -0.71 -8.12
N MET A 90 -3.05 -0.01 -6.99
CA MET A 90 -2.39 1.30 -6.82
C MET A 90 -0.87 1.22 -6.88
N TRP A 91 -0.29 0.04 -6.69
CA TRP A 91 1.13 -0.23 -6.93
C TRP A 91 1.40 -0.80 -8.33
N ALA A 92 0.50 -0.53 -9.29
CA ALA A 92 0.57 -0.97 -10.66
C ALA A 92 0.74 -2.49 -10.81
N TYR A 93 0.05 -3.28 -9.99
CA TYR A 93 0.04 -4.73 -10.08
C TYR A 93 -1.40 -5.26 -10.10
N LYS A 94 -1.72 -6.18 -11.02
CA LYS A 94 -3.05 -6.80 -11.11
C LYS A 94 -3.05 -8.15 -10.39
N PRO A 95 -3.57 -8.25 -9.15
CA PRO A 95 -3.65 -9.53 -8.45
C PRO A 95 -4.90 -10.30 -8.90
N GLY A 96 -4.81 -10.99 -10.04
CA GLY A 96 -5.86 -11.88 -10.55
C GLY A 96 -7.29 -11.32 -10.44
N THR A 97 -8.24 -12.20 -10.14
CA THR A 97 -9.66 -11.86 -10.00
C THR A 97 -9.92 -10.95 -8.80
N LYS A 98 -10.65 -9.85 -9.03
CA LYS A 98 -11.15 -8.97 -7.98
C LYS A 98 -12.17 -9.74 -7.12
N PRO A 99 -12.08 -9.71 -5.79
CA PRO A 99 -13.10 -10.33 -4.96
C PRO A 99 -14.40 -9.53 -5.10
N SER A 100 -15.51 -10.20 -5.42
CA SER A 100 -16.83 -9.58 -5.44
C SER A 100 -17.31 -9.38 -4.00
N GLY A 101 -17.56 -8.13 -3.62
CA GLY A 101 -17.98 -7.77 -2.26
C GLY A 101 -19.38 -8.28 -1.91
N LYS A 102 -19.52 -9.57 -1.57
CA LYS A 102 -20.52 -10.02 -0.58
C LYS A 102 -19.86 -10.07 0.80
N ASN A 103 -19.34 -8.94 1.29
CA ASN A 103 -18.63 -8.95 2.57
C ASN A 103 -19.60 -8.71 3.73
N LYS A 104 -19.97 -9.81 4.41
CA LYS A 104 -20.61 -9.83 5.71
C LYS A 104 -19.94 -8.81 6.63
N LYS A 105 -20.75 -8.02 7.34
CA LYS A 105 -20.34 -7.07 8.39
C LYS A 105 -19.47 -7.79 9.43
N SER A 106 -18.15 -7.81 9.23
CA SER A 106 -17.21 -8.24 10.27
C SER A 106 -17.22 -7.18 11.36
N LYS A 107 -17.92 -7.48 12.46
CA LYS A 107 -17.95 -6.69 13.71
C LYS A 107 -16.52 -6.30 14.08
N ARG A 108 -16.20 -5.00 13.98
CA ARG A 108 -14.97 -4.45 14.54
C ARG A 108 -15.04 -4.57 16.06
N LYS A 109 -14.30 -5.50 16.66
CA LYS A 109 -13.91 -5.43 18.07
C LYS A 109 -12.85 -4.33 18.17
N THR A 110 -13.27 -3.14 18.58
CA THR A 110 -12.36 -2.02 18.88
C THR A 110 -11.64 -2.33 20.18
N THR A 111 -10.46 -2.94 20.12
CA THR A 111 -9.56 -2.97 21.28
C THR A 111 -9.01 -1.56 21.46
N ARG A 112 -9.63 -0.78 22.35
CA ARG A 112 -9.06 0.47 22.87
C ARG A 112 -7.74 0.09 23.56
N ARG A 113 -6.61 0.46 22.96
CA ARG A 113 -5.31 0.47 23.65
C ARG A 113 -5.40 1.52 24.74
N SER A 114 -5.59 1.10 25.99
CA SER A 114 -5.44 1.95 27.17
C SER A 114 -3.97 2.38 27.27
N MET A 115 -3.73 3.68 27.26
CA MET A 115 -2.45 4.24 27.69
C MET A 115 -2.43 4.22 29.21
N THR A 116 -1.91 3.17 29.82
CA THR A 116 -1.52 3.20 31.24
C THR A 116 -0.10 3.76 31.33
N LYS A 117 -0.01 5.04 31.72
CA LYS A 117 1.25 5.70 32.06
C LYS A 117 1.25 6.03 33.55
N ASN A 118 1.25 5.00 34.41
CA ASN A 118 1.48 5.16 35.84
C ASN A 118 2.83 4.53 36.19
N ARG A 119 3.79 5.37 36.55
CA ARG A 119 5.10 4.96 37.08
C ARG A 119 5.27 5.69 38.42
N PRO A 120 5.01 5.06 39.58
CA PRO A 120 5.39 5.65 40.85
C PRO A 120 6.87 5.35 41.10
N ARG A 121 7.69 6.40 41.23
CA ARG A 121 9.07 6.29 41.72
C ARG A 121 9.00 6.23 43.24
N SER A 122 9.01 5.01 43.77
CA SER A 122 9.25 4.78 45.20
C SER A 122 10.73 4.99 45.48
N THR A 123 11.06 6.01 46.27
CA THR A 123 12.33 6.08 47.00
C THR A 123 12.06 5.59 48.41
N ARG A 124 12.83 4.57 48.80
CA ARG A 124 12.74 3.81 50.03
C ARG A 124 13.94 4.19 50.88
N ARG A 125 13.66 4.56 52.14
CA ARG A 125 14.55 4.72 53.30
C ARG A 125 15.60 5.83 53.24
#